data_AF-A0A397L968-F1
#
_entry.id   AF-A0A397L968-F1
#
_cell.length_a   1.000
_cell.length_b   1.000
_cell.length_c   1.000
_cell.angle_alpha   90.00
_cell.angle_beta   90.00
_cell.angle_gamma   90.00
#
_symmetry.space_group_name_H-M   'P 1'
#
loop_
_entity.id
_entity.type
_entity.pdbx_description
1 polymer ?
#
loop_
_entity_poly.entity_id
_entity_poly.type
_entity_poly.pdbx_seq_one_letter_code
_entity_poly.pdbx_strand_id
1 'polypeptide(L)' 'MVIRNTFTNGGISYEGDWADSKQIVGIQNKINGLVYFGWLRIEFDKLTEIVTLVDYAYNTIASQPIIAGAKSN' A
#
# COMPACT_ATOMS: atom_id res chain seq x y z
N MET A 1 8.03 5.09 -1.59
CA MET A 1 8.00 5.00 -0.13
C MET A 1 8.65 3.71 0.32
N VAL A 2 9.66 3.78 1.19
CA VAL A 2 10.12 2.66 2.00
C VAL A 2 9.85 3.05 3.45
N ILE A 3 8.86 2.43 4.10
CA ILE A 3 8.69 2.58 5.55
C ILE A 3 9.66 1.59 6.20
N ARG A 4 10.73 2.10 6.81
CA ARG A 4 11.67 1.30 7.61
C ARG A 4 11.42 1.55 9.09
N ASN A 5 10.68 0.65 9.73
CA ASN A 5 10.64 0.62 11.19
C ASN A 5 11.92 -0.07 11.69
N THR A 6 12.83 0.69 12.30
CA THR A 6 14.08 0.15 12.87
C THR A 6 13.92 0.11 14.38
N PHE A 7 13.73 -1.10 14.94
CA PHE A 7 13.41 -1.33 16.36
C PHE A 7 14.56 -1.06 17.35
N THR A 8 15.63 -0.40 16.93
CA THR A 8 16.75 -0.05 17.80
C THR A 8 17.24 1.35 17.43
N ASN A 9 16.96 2.32 18.30
CA ASN A 9 17.37 3.73 18.18
C ASN A 9 16.71 4.52 17.02
N GLY A 10 15.45 4.18 16.71
CA GLY A 10 14.74 4.52 15.47
C GLY A 10 14.34 5.99 15.31
N GLY A 11 15.05 6.68 14.43
CA GLY A 11 14.46 7.80 13.70
C GLY A 11 13.52 7.26 12.62
N ILE A 12 12.31 7.81 12.53
CA ILE A 12 11.43 7.58 11.38
C ILE A 12 11.86 8.56 10.29
N SER A 13 12.36 8.05 9.17
CA SER A 13 12.66 8.87 7.99
C SER A 13 11.64 8.60 6.89
N TYR A 14 11.04 9.68 6.38
CA TYR A 14 10.14 9.63 5.23
C TYR A 14 10.93 10.07 3.99
N GLU A 15 11.06 9.18 3.01
CA GLU A 15 11.65 9.51 1.70
C GLU A 15 10.54 9.67 0.65
N GLY A 16 10.43 10.87 0.07
CA GLY A 16 9.55 11.20 -1.07
C GLY A 16 8.59 12.37 -0.83
N ASP A 17 8.15 13.02 -1.92
CA ASP A 17 7.22 14.15 -1.90
C ASP A 17 5.75 13.68 -1.85
N TRP A 18 5.38 13.07 -0.73
CA TRP A 18 4.00 12.67 -0.46
C TRP A 18 3.36 13.81 0.34
N ALA A 19 2.93 14.90 -0.31
CA ALA A 19 1.97 15.83 0.31
C ALA A 19 0.71 15.04 0.73
N ASP A 20 -0.02 15.48 1.76
CA ASP A 20 -1.20 14.80 2.34
C ASP A 20 -2.16 14.28 1.23
N SER A 21 -1.96 13.03 0.81
CA SER A 21 -2.54 12.54 -0.45
C SER A 21 -2.86 11.06 -0.40
N LYS A 22 -3.90 10.71 -1.17
CA LYS A 22 -4.34 9.34 -1.42
C LYS A 22 -3.61 8.80 -2.61
N GLN A 23 -2.94 7.67 -2.43
CA GLN A 23 -1.99 7.16 -3.41
C GLN A 23 -2.21 5.68 -3.62
N ILE A 24 -1.99 5.23 -4.85
CA ILE A 24 -2.15 3.83 -5.24
C ILE A 24 -0.76 3.21 -5.37
N VAL A 25 -0.52 2.11 -4.66
CA VAL A 25 0.72 1.34 -4.71
C VAL A 25 0.46 -0.08 -5.21
N GLY A 26 1.33 -0.60 -6.07
CA GLY A 26 1.30 -2.00 -6.47
C GLY A 26 1.89 -2.91 -5.40
N ILE A 27 1.32 -4.10 -5.23
CA ILE A 27 1.81 -5.11 -4.29
C ILE A 27 1.99 -6.48 -4.95
N GLN A 28 2.98 -7.21 -4.46
CA GLN A 28 3.15 -8.63 -4.74
C GLN A 28 3.49 -9.34 -3.43
N ASN A 29 2.59 -10.19 -2.94
CA ASN A 29 2.76 -10.93 -1.69
C ASN A 29 2.74 -12.43 -1.93
N LYS A 30 3.59 -13.18 -1.23
CA LYS A 30 3.59 -14.65 -1.25
C LYS A 30 3.07 -15.20 0.07
N ILE A 31 1.91 -15.85 0.06
CA ILE A 31 1.27 -16.42 1.25
C ILE A 31 0.97 -17.90 0.96
N ASN A 32 1.48 -18.80 1.81
CA ASN A 32 1.29 -20.26 1.68
C ASN A 32 1.61 -20.80 0.28
N GLY A 33 2.65 -20.27 -0.37
CA GLY A 33 3.07 -20.68 -1.71
C GLY A 33 2.31 -20.03 -2.87
N LEU A 34 1.19 -19.37 -2.62
CA LEU A 34 0.43 -18.60 -3.62
C LEU A 34 0.97 -17.17 -3.72
N VAL A 35 1.04 -16.64 -4.94
CA VAL A 35 1.44 -15.25 -5.21
C VAL A 35 0.19 -14.42 -5.47
N TYR A 36 0.08 -13.30 -4.77
CA TYR A 36 -1.03 -12.35 -4.84
C TYR A 36 -0.49 -11.06 -5.43
N PHE A 37 -0.98 -10.70 -6.61
CA PHE A 37 -0.68 -9.44 -7.28
C PHE A 37 -1.84 -8.49 -7.05
N GLY A 38 -1.58 -7.23 -6.75
CA GLY A 38 -2.65 -6.32 -6.42
C GLY A 38 -2.22 -4.87 -6.35
N TRP A 39 -3.16 -4.05 -5.89
CA TRP A 39 -2.91 -2.67 -5.54
C TRP A 39 -3.57 -2.33 -4.21
N LEU A 40 -2.97 -1.38 -3.50
CA LEU A 40 -3.51 -0.77 -2.28
C LEU A 40 -3.67 0.72 -2.54
N ARG A 41 -4.81 1.28 -2.14
CA ARG A 41 -4.98 2.72 -2.00
C ARG A 41 -4.77 3.08 -0.53
N ILE A 42 -3.73 3.86 -0.26
CA ILE A 42 -3.39 4.29 1.09
C ILE A 42 -3.48 5.81 1.23
N GLU A 43 -3.75 6.25 2.44
CA GLU A 43 -3.70 7.64 2.87
C GLU A 43 -2.73 7.70 4.06
N PHE A 44 -1.76 8.62 3.98
CA PHE A 44 -0.79 8.82 5.05
C PHE A 44 -0.97 10.21 5.65
N ASP A 45 -1.19 10.25 6.95
CA ASP A 45 -1.22 11.48 7.73
C ASP A 45 0.16 11.70 8.36
N LYS A 46 0.85 12.76 7.92
CA LYS A 46 2.19 13.12 8.42
C LYS A 46 2.18 13.62 9.86
N LEU A 47 1.08 14.20 10.33
CA LEU A 47 0.98 14.78 11.67
C LEU A 47 0.79 13.70 12.73
N THR A 48 -0.08 12.72 12.43
CA THR A 48 -0.39 11.61 13.34
C THR A 48 0.45 10.37 13.08
N GLU A 49 1.18 10.33 11.96
CA GLU A 49 1.95 9.18 11.46
C GLU A 49 1.08 7.94 11.21
N ILE A 50 -0.22 8.14 10.97
CA ILE A 50 -1.18 7.07 10.71
C ILE A 50 -1.24 6.77 9.21
N VAL A 51 -1.14 5.48 8.87
CA VAL A 51 -1.43 4.97 7.52
C VAL A 51 -2.82 4.34 7.52
N THR A 52 -3.71 4.85 6.68
CA THR A 52 -5.06 4.30 6.47
C THR A 52 -5.11 3.53 5.15
N LEU A 53 -5.56 2.28 5.20
CA LEU A 53 -5.92 1.52 3.99
C LEU A 53 -7.33 1.93 3.56
N VAL A 54 -7.42 2.56 2.39
CA VAL A 54 -8.69 3.10 1.84
C VAL A 54 -9.40 2.06 0.99
N ASP A 55 -8.66 1.36 0.12
CA ASP A 55 -9.23 0.40 -0.83
C ASP A 55 -8.13 -0.57 -1.29
N TYR A 56 -8.51 -1.74 -1.78
CA TYR A 56 -7.57 -2.71 -2.33
C TYR A 56 -8.26 -3.72 -3.24
N ALA A 57 -7.49 -4.28 -4.17
CA ALA A 57 -7.89 -5.46 -4.91
C ALA A 57 -6.66 -6.30 -5.25
N TYR A 58 -6.87 -7.61 -5.42
CA TYR A 58 -5.81 -8.55 -5.75
C TYR A 58 -6.31 -9.69 -6.65
N ASN A 59 -5.37 -10.37 -7.31
CA ASN A 59 -5.58 -11.59 -8.07
C ASN A 59 -4.39 -12.54 -7.85
N THR A 60 -4.64 -13.85 -7.93
CA THR A 60 -3.61 -14.90 -7.86
C THR A 60 -3.02 -15.25 -9.22
N ILE A 61 -3.62 -14.77 -10.31
CA ILE A 61 -3.15 -14.96 -11.68
C ILE A 61 -2.32 -13.76 -12.09
N ALA A 62 -1.07 -14.01 -12.51
CA ALA A 62 -0.19 -12.97 -13.01
C ALA A 62 -0.74 -12.33 -14.30
N SER A 63 -0.44 -11.03 -14.49
CA SER A 63 -0.78 -10.26 -15.69
C SER A 63 -2.28 -10.11 -15.99
N GLN A 64 -3.18 -10.47 -15.07
CA GLN A 64 -4.60 -10.17 -15.20
C GLN A 64 -4.88 -8.72 -14.81
N PRO A 65 -5.78 -8.01 -15.52
CA PRO A 65 -6.24 -6.70 -15.09
C PRO A 65 -6.88 -6.75 -13.71
N ILE A 66 -6.55 -5.77 -12.85
CA ILE A 66 -7.15 -5.61 -11.53
C ILE A 66 -7.84 -4.25 -11.49
N ILE A 67 -9.17 -4.25 -11.59
CA ILE A 67 -9.99 -3.05 -11.71
C ILE A 67 -9.98 -2.26 -10.39
N ALA A 68 -9.86 -0.93 -10.46
CA ALA A 68 -9.99 -0.03 -9.32
C ALA A 68 -11.27 0.81 -9.43
N GLY A 69 -11.81 1.25 -8.30
CA GLY A 69 -12.96 2.17 -8.27
C GLY A 69 -14.31 1.54 -8.61
N ALA A 70 -14.42 0.20 -8.59
CA ALA A 70 -15.70 -0.48 -8.70
C ALA A 70 -16.52 -0.21 -7.43
N LYS A 71 -17.57 0.61 -7.53
CA LYS A 71 -18.59 0.74 -6.48
C LYS A 71 -19.65 -0.32 -6.73
N SER A 72 -19.96 -1.16 -5.74
CA SER A 72 -21.24 -1.85 -5.76
C SER A 72 -22.32 -0.79 -5.64
N ASN A 73 -23.24 -0.74 -6.62
CA ASN A 73 -24.48 0.02 -6.49
C ASN A 73 -25.36 -0.58 -5.41
#